data_AF-A0A3D1B434-F1
#
_entry.id   AF-A0A3D1B434-F1
#
_cell.length_a   1.000
_cell.length_b   1.000
_cell.length_c   1.000
_cell.angle_alpha   90.00
_cell.angle_beta   90.00
_cell.angle_gamma   90.00
#
_symmetry.space_group_name_H-M   'P 1'
#
loop_
_entity.id
_entity.type
_entity.pdbx_description
1 polymer ?
#
loop_
_entity_poly.entity_id
_entity_poly.type
_entity_poly.pdbx_seq_one_letter_code
_entity_poly.pdbx_strand_id
1 'polypeptide(L)'
;MIIVMKPQANILMVEHVIRSFQKGGFDVLVKNGDGKVVIAAIGSGNINSVAVERLSGVKTIHEKNDLFVSTEGKGFVEAHEFLKKWD
;
A
#
# COMPACT_ATOMS: atom_id res chain seq x y z
N MET A 1 3.07 4.83 3.22
CA MET A 1 3.02 3.49 3.85
C MET A 1 3.19 2.40 2.79
N ILE A 2 3.77 1.25 3.17
CA ILE A 2 3.81 0.04 2.33
C ILE A 2 3.01 -1.07 3.01
N ILE A 3 2.14 -1.73 2.26
CA ILE A 3 1.30 -2.81 2.73
C ILE A 3 1.66 -4.06 1.94
N VAL A 4 2.11 -5.09 2.64
CA VAL A 4 2.42 -6.38 2.05
C VAL A 4 1.23 -7.29 2.26
N MET A 5 0.67 -7.82 1.17
CA MET A 5 -0.44 -8.77 1.23
C MET A 5 0.08 -10.18 1.53
N LYS A 6 -0.78 -11.01 2.11
CA LYS A 6 -0.55 -12.44 2.26
C LYS A 6 -0.42 -13.08 0.87
N PRO A 7 0.43 -14.12 0.69
CA PRO A 7 0.57 -14.81 -0.60
C PRO A 7 -0.73 -15.39 -1.16
N GLN A 8 -1.71 -15.66 -0.28
CA GLN A 8 -3.02 -16.21 -0.63
C GLN A 8 -4.11 -15.13 -0.77
N ALA A 9 -3.76 -13.84 -0.69
CA ALA A 9 -4.72 -12.76 -0.83
C ALA A 9 -5.30 -12.78 -2.25
N ASN A 10 -6.62 -12.97 -2.33
CA ASN A 10 -7.32 -12.90 -3.61
C ASN A 10 -7.56 -11.44 -4.02
N ILE A 11 -8.01 -11.26 -5.26
CA ILE A 11 -8.24 -9.92 -5.84
C ILE A 11 -9.23 -9.08 -5.01
N LEU A 12 -10.26 -9.69 -4.43
CA LEU A 12 -11.27 -8.99 -3.63
C LEU A 12 -10.67 -8.46 -2.32
N MET A 13 -9.77 -9.21 -1.68
CA MET A 13 -9.03 -8.75 -0.50
C MET A 13 -8.13 -7.58 -0.86
N VAL A 14 -7.41 -7.67 -1.98
CA VAL A 14 -6.55 -6.59 -2.49
C VAL A 14 -7.36 -5.32 -2.76
N GLU A 15 -8.48 -5.44 -3.48
CA GLU A 15 -9.37 -4.30 -3.75
C GLU A 15 -9.94 -3.67 -2.48
N HIS A 16 -10.30 -4.49 -1.50
CA HIS A 16 -10.82 -3.99 -0.24
C HIS A 16 -9.78 -3.15 0.52
N VAL A 17 -8.52 -3.59 0.54
CA VAL A 17 -7.41 -2.83 1.11
C VAL A 17 -7.20 -1.52 0.34
N ILE A 18 -7.10 -1.57 -0.99
CA ILE A 18 -6.93 -0.38 -1.86
C ILE A 18 -8.02 0.65 -1.57
N ARG A 19 -9.29 0.24 -1.59
CA ARG A 19 -10.43 1.13 -1.35
C ARG A 19 -10.41 1.73 0.05
N SER A 20 -9.90 1.01 1.04
CA SER A 20 -9.78 1.51 2.41
C SER A 20 -8.79 2.67 2.47
N PHE A 21 -7.61 2.53 1.85
CA PHE A 21 -6.61 3.60 1.76
C PHE A 21 -7.08 4.79 0.93
N GLN A 22 -7.73 4.55 -0.21
CA GLN A 22 -8.31 5.63 -1.02
C GLN A 22 -9.37 6.42 -0.26
N LYS A 23 -10.23 5.76 0.52
CA LYS A 23 -11.20 6.43 1.42
C LYS A 23 -10.52 7.23 2.52
N GLY A 24 -9.34 6.80 2.97
CA GLY A 24 -8.47 7.54 3.88
C GLY A 24 -7.77 8.75 3.23
N GLY A 25 -7.97 8.99 1.93
CA GLY A 25 -7.34 10.10 1.20
C GLY A 25 -5.92 9.83 0.72
N PHE A 26 -5.50 8.56 0.67
CA PHE A 26 -4.22 8.19 0.07
C PHE A 26 -4.36 7.89 -1.42
N ASP A 27 -3.35 8.29 -2.19
CA ASP A 27 -3.13 7.71 -3.50
C ASP A 27 -2.55 6.30 -3.33
N VAL A 28 -2.94 5.38 -4.20
CA VAL A 28 -2.57 3.97 -4.07
C VAL A 28 -1.92 3.46 -5.34
N LEU A 29 -0.72 2.90 -5.19
CA LEU A 29 -0.01 2.16 -6.23
C LEU A 29 0.03 0.68 -5.84
N VAL A 30 -0.26 -0.20 -6.81
CA VAL A 30 -0.30 -1.65 -6.58
C VAL A 30 0.73 -2.32 -7.48
N LYS A 31 1.55 -3.18 -6.89
CA LYS A 31 2.41 -4.12 -7.62
C LYS A 31 1.94 -5.55 -7.36
N ASN A 32 1.72 -6.29 -8.44
CA ASN A 32 1.40 -7.71 -8.41
C ASN A 32 2.43 -8.43 -9.29
N GLY A 33 3.31 -9.21 -8.67
CA GLY A 33 4.41 -9.92 -9.34
C GLY A 33 4.97 -11.02 -8.43
N ASP A 34 5.48 -12.09 -9.03
CA ASP A 34 6.15 -13.21 -8.33
C ASP A 34 5.35 -13.82 -7.15
N GLY A 35 4.02 -13.85 -7.29
CA GLY A 35 3.10 -14.37 -6.27
C GLY A 35 2.95 -13.48 -5.03
N LYS A 36 3.40 -12.22 -5.11
CA LYS A 36 3.28 -11.23 -4.03
C LYS A 36 2.50 -10.01 -4.53
N VAL A 37 1.59 -9.54 -3.69
CA VAL A 37 0.93 -8.25 -3.89
C VAL A 37 1.43 -7.27 -2.84
N VAL A 38 1.95 -6.15 -3.29
CA VAL A 38 2.42 -5.06 -2.44
C VAL A 38 1.71 -3.79 -2.87
N ILE A 39 1.22 -3.05 -1.88
CA ILE A 39 0.46 -1.81 -2.07
C ILE A 39 1.24 -0.67 -1.43
N ALA A 40 1.50 0.40 -2.17
CA ALA A 40 2.03 1.63 -1.61
C ALA A 40 0.89 2.65 -1.46
N ALA A 41 0.71 3.16 -0.24
CA ALA A 41 -0.18 4.28 0.05
C ALA A 41 0.67 5.55 0.17
N ILE A 42 0.34 6.55 -0.66
CA ILE A 42 1.14 7.74 -0.95
C ILE A 42 0.36 8.98 -0.47
N GLY A 43 1.09 9.97 0.06
CA GLY A 43 0.52 11.21 0.58
C GLY A 43 0.19 11.17 2.07
N SER A 44 -0.50 12.22 2.52
CA SER A 44 -0.80 12.51 3.93
C SER A 44 -2.25 12.17 4.30
N GLY A 45 -2.80 11.10 3.74
CA GLY A 45 -4.12 10.61 4.12
C GLY A 45 -4.18 10.23 5.62
N ASN A 46 -5.39 10.00 6.12
CA ASN A 46 -5.59 9.49 7.47
C ASN A 46 -6.41 8.21 7.43
N ILE A 47 -5.82 7.13 7.91
CA ILE A 47 -6.47 5.85 8.08
C ILE A 47 -6.02 5.24 9.40
N ASN A 48 -6.97 4.64 10.13
CA ASN A 48 -6.65 3.93 11.35
C ASN A 48 -5.88 2.64 11.00
N SER A 49 -4.56 2.63 11.22
CA SER A 49 -3.70 1.50 10.85
C SER A 49 -4.09 0.20 11.56
N VAL A 50 -4.58 0.27 12.79
CA VAL A 50 -5.11 -0.91 13.54
C VAL A 50 -6.31 -1.53 12.84
N ALA A 51 -7.16 -0.73 12.18
CA ALA A 51 -8.27 -1.24 11.40
C ALA A 51 -7.80 -1.90 10.09
N VAL A 52 -6.71 -1.39 9.50
CA VAL A 52 -6.14 -1.93 8.26
C VAL A 52 -5.42 -3.25 8.48
N GLU A 53 -4.66 -3.39 9.58
CA GLU A 53 -4.00 -4.66 9.91
C GLU A 53 -4.99 -5.80 10.14
N ARG A 54 -6.25 -5.46 10.50
CA ARG A 54 -7.35 -6.41 10.64
C ARG A 54 -8.02 -6.76 9.30
N LEU A 55 -7.69 -6.08 8.20
CA LEU A 55 -8.24 -6.43 6.89
C LEU A 55 -7.70 -7.79 6.45
N SER A 56 -8.64 -8.67 6.10
CA SER A 56 -8.33 -9.97 5.52
C SER A 56 -7.40 -9.81 4.32
N GLY A 57 -6.27 -10.51 4.36
CA GLY A 57 -5.26 -10.48 3.31
C GLY A 57 -4.06 -9.58 3.58
N VAL A 58 -4.06 -8.72 4.61
CA VAL A 58 -2.86 -7.96 4.99
C VAL A 58 -1.90 -8.86 5.79
N LYS A 59 -0.62 -8.90 5.39
CA LYS A 59 0.45 -9.60 6.12
C LYS A 59 1.18 -8.65 7.07
N THR A 60 1.57 -7.47 6.57
CA THR A 60 2.35 -6.49 7.33
C THR A 60 2.14 -5.10 6.74
N ILE A 61 2.12 -4.08 7.60
CA ILE A 61 2.15 -2.68 7.21
C ILE A 61 3.48 -2.08 7.68
N HIS A 62 4.21 -1.46 6.77
CA HIS A 62 5.36 -0.65 7.07
C HIS A 62 4.93 0.83 7.05
N GLU A 63 4.73 1.38 8.26
CA GLU A 63 4.50 2.81 8.50
C GLU A 63 5.80 3.59 8.30
N LYS A 64 6.26 3.68 7.07
CA LYS A 64 7.27 4.66 6.68
C LYS A 64 6.54 5.87 6.11
N ASN A 65 6.11 6.75 7.00
CA ASN A 65 5.43 7.98 6.62
C ASN A 65 6.33 8.86 5.74
N ASP A 66 7.63 8.85 5.97
CA ASP A 66 8.57 9.75 5.29
C ASP A 66 8.87 9.38 3.83
N LEU A 67 8.55 8.15 3.40
CA LEU A 67 8.98 7.67 2.07
C LEU A 67 8.15 8.23 0.91
N PHE A 68 6.92 8.71 1.13
CA PHE A 68 5.99 9.05 0.04
C PHE A 68 5.13 10.30 0.34
N VAL A 69 5.68 11.28 1.07
CA VAL A 69 4.96 12.52 1.44
C VAL A 69 4.97 13.56 0.32
N SER A 70 5.80 13.39 -0.71
CA SER A 70 5.98 14.44 -1.71
C SER A 70 4.73 14.59 -2.60
N THR A 71 4.07 15.74 -2.45
CA THR A 71 2.81 16.13 -3.10
C THR A 71 2.97 16.57 -4.56
N GLU A 72 4.20 16.63 -5.09
CA GLU A 72 4.49 17.01 -6.49
C GLU A 72 4.68 15.79 -7.41
N GLY A 73 4.04 14.66 -7.12
CA GLY A 73 4.17 13.41 -7.90
C GLY A 73 5.47 12.63 -7.68
N LYS A 74 6.45 13.18 -6.94
CA LYS A 74 7.72 12.50 -6.60
C LYS A 74 7.48 11.27 -5.71
N GLY A 75 6.47 11.30 -4.83
CA GLY A 75 6.11 10.16 -3.99
C GLY A 75 5.67 8.93 -4.80
N PHE A 76 5.11 9.12 -5.99
CA PHE A 76 4.75 8.02 -6.89
C PHE A 76 5.99 7.39 -7.55
N VAL A 77 6.96 8.22 -7.97
CA VAL A 77 8.25 7.74 -8.51
C VAL A 77 9.04 7.00 -7.44
N GLU A 78 9.10 7.54 -6.22
CA GLU A 78 9.75 6.90 -5.07
C GLU A 78 9.09 5.57 -4.72
N ALA A 79 7.76 5.50 -4.72
CA ALA A 79 7.02 4.27 -4.50
C ALA A 79 7.29 3.25 -5.61
N HIS A 80 7.29 3.69 -6.87
CA HIS A 80 7.58 2.83 -8.01
C HIS A 80 9.00 2.24 -7.94
N GLU A 81 10.02 3.07 -7.68
CA GLU A 81 11.41 2.63 -7.51
C GLU A 81 11.60 1.74 -6.27
N PHE A 82 10.91 2.02 -5.18
CA PHE A 82 10.92 1.16 -4.01
C PHE A 82 10.32 -0.22 -4.31
N LEU A 83 9.17 -0.26 -5.00
CA LEU A 83 8.50 -1.51 -5.36
C LEU A 83 9.29 -2.34 -6.37
N LYS A 84 10.14 -1.73 -7.22
CA LYS A 84 11.10 -2.48 -8.07
C LYS A 84 12.05 -3.35 -7.25
N LYS A 85 12.48 -2.90 -6.06
CA LYS A 85 13.40 -3.66 -5.19
C LYS A 85 12.75 -4.85 -4.47
N TRP A 86 11.45 -5.04 -4.63
CA TRP A 86 10.66 -6.11 -4.02
C TRP A 86 10.36 -7.27 -4.98
N ASP A 87 11.04 -7.32 -6.13
CA ASP A 87 11.15 -8.53 -6.96
C ASP A 87 11.82 -9.67 -6.16
#